data_AF-A0A379AAI8-F1
#
_entry.id   AF-A0A379AAI8-F1
#
_cell.length_a   1.000
_cell.length_b   1.000
_cell.length_c   1.000
_cell.angle_alpha   90.00
_cell.angle_beta   90.00
_cell.angle_gamma   90.00
#
_symmetry.space_group_name_H-M   'P 1'
#
loop_
_entity.id
_entity.type
_entity.pdbx_description
1 polymer ?
#
loop_
_entity_poly.entity_id
_entity_poly.type
_entity_poly.pdbx_seq_one_letter_code
_entity_poly.pdbx_strand_id
1 'polypeptide(L)'
;MAEVENVEFNSDGALGITVYHQNRKGSASSTDLSPDAIKRTVQAAIDIARYTSPDPFAGPADAELLAYDAPDLDLYHPWEIDADRAIELAAQAEQASLRADKRITNTEGGSFNSHVGIKSLWQQPRYVTELLLKPSLALQQRDCRAGW
;
A
#
# COMPACT_ATOMS: atom_id res chain seq x y z
N MET A 1 36.61 0.20 15.02
CA MET A 1 35.52 1.12 14.63
C MET A 1 34.55 0.27 13.84
N ALA A 2 33.26 0.29 14.17
CA ALA A 2 32.26 -0.32 13.29
C ALA A 2 32.23 0.49 12.00
N GLU A 3 32.38 -0.18 10.86
CA GLU A 3 32.42 0.45 9.55
C GLU A 3 31.00 0.52 8.98
N VAL A 4 30.66 1.62 8.33
CA VAL A 4 29.34 1.78 7.73
C VAL A 4 29.30 0.97 6.45
N GLU A 5 28.49 -0.08 6.43
CA GLU A 5 28.35 -0.92 5.24
C GLU A 5 27.35 -0.34 4.23
N ASN A 6 26.20 0.14 4.70
CA ASN A 6 25.13 0.59 3.81
C ASN A 6 24.26 1.69 4.42
N VAL A 7 23.87 2.67 3.60
CA VAL A 7 22.89 3.70 3.94
C VAL A 7 21.93 3.82 2.76
N GLU A 8 20.69 3.41 2.96
CA GLU A 8 19.65 3.42 1.93
C GLU A 8 18.49 4.34 2.33
N PHE A 9 18.09 5.21 1.39
CA PHE A 9 16.88 6.01 1.49
C PHE A 9 15.80 5.38 0.61
N ASN A 10 14.77 4.82 1.23
CA ASN A 10 13.66 4.20 0.52
C ASN A 10 12.47 5.17 0.39
N SER A 11 11.94 5.30 -0.82
CA SER A 11 10.74 6.09 -1.12
C SER A 11 9.95 5.41 -2.22
N ASP A 12 9.08 4.49 -1.82
CA ASP A 12 8.27 3.70 -2.73
C ASP A 12 6.79 4.11 -2.72
N GLY A 13 6.20 4.19 -3.91
CA GLY A 13 4.76 4.35 -4.11
C GLY A 13 4.21 3.19 -4.93
N ALA A 14 3.05 2.67 -4.56
CA ALA A 14 2.40 1.60 -5.31
C ALA A 14 0.88 1.76 -5.31
N LEU A 15 0.28 1.43 -6.45
CA LEU A 15 -1.16 1.33 -6.64
C LEU A 15 -1.49 -0.08 -7.12
N GLY A 16 -2.45 -0.71 -6.46
CA GLY A 16 -3.05 -1.96 -6.89
C GLY A 16 -4.54 -1.75 -7.16
N ILE A 17 -5.05 -2.32 -8.26
CA ILE A 17 -6.47 -2.35 -8.56
C ILE A 17 -6.91 -3.77 -8.86
N THR A 18 -8.09 -4.12 -8.36
CA THR A 18 -8.80 -5.35 -8.73
C THR A 18 -10.18 -4.99 -9.22
N VAL A 19 -10.54 -5.51 -10.40
CA VAL A 19 -11.84 -5.32 -11.04
C VAL A 19 -12.58 -6.65 -11.10
N TYR A 20 -13.90 -6.55 -11.03
CA TYR A 20 -14.81 -7.69 -11.13
C TYR A 20 -15.84 -7.41 -12.21
N HIS A 21 -16.03 -8.34 -13.15
CA HIS A 21 -17.03 -8.23 -14.21
C HIS A 21 -17.60 -9.61 -14.53
N GLN A 22 -18.92 -9.80 -14.41
CA GLN A 22 -19.59 -11.09 -14.64
C GLN A 22 -18.93 -12.25 -13.86
N ASN A 23 -18.65 -12.02 -12.57
CA ASN A 23 -17.97 -12.95 -11.67
C ASN A 23 -16.52 -13.29 -12.11
N ARG A 24 -15.93 -12.54 -13.02
CA ARG A 24 -14.52 -12.70 -13.41
C ARG A 24 -13.68 -11.63 -12.73
N LYS A 25 -12.53 -12.03 -12.20
CA LYS A 25 -11.58 -11.15 -11.49
C LYS A 25 -10.41 -10.81 -12.39
N GLY A 26 -9.96 -9.56 -12.34
CA GLY A 26 -8.68 -9.14 -12.92
C GLY A 26 -7.99 -8.17 -11.98
N SER A 27 -6.68 -8.32 -11.81
CA SER A 27 -5.87 -7.48 -10.92
C SER A 27 -4.65 -6.97 -11.66
N ALA A 28 -4.28 -5.72 -11.41
CA ALA A 28 -3.05 -5.11 -11.93
C ALA A 28 -2.50 -4.12 -10.91
N SER A 29 -1.19 -3.84 -10.99
CA SER A 29 -0.51 -2.90 -10.11
C SER A 29 0.50 -2.04 -10.87
N SER A 30 0.82 -0.87 -10.32
CA SER A 30 1.81 0.07 -10.86
C SER A 30 2.51 0.82 -9.73
N THR A 31 3.79 1.13 -9.91
CA THR A 31 4.52 2.07 -9.05
C THR A 31 4.47 3.52 -9.57
N ASP A 32 4.07 3.70 -10.84
CA ASP A 32 3.78 5.01 -11.43
C ASP A 32 2.33 5.42 -11.12
N LEU A 33 2.17 6.53 -10.41
CA LEU A 33 0.89 7.10 -9.97
C LEU A 33 0.39 8.23 -10.90
N SER A 34 1.02 8.43 -12.07
CA SER A 34 0.54 9.38 -13.06
C SER A 34 -0.86 8.98 -13.57
N PRO A 35 -1.72 9.96 -13.94
CA PRO A 35 -3.07 9.67 -14.42
C PRO A 35 -3.12 8.69 -15.60
N ASP A 36 -2.11 8.73 -16.48
CA ASP A 36 -2.05 7.85 -17.64
C ASP A 36 -1.58 6.44 -17.26
N ALA A 37 -0.66 6.30 -16.30
CA ALA A 37 -0.32 4.98 -15.75
C ALA A 37 -1.52 4.33 -15.08
N ILE A 38 -2.27 5.09 -14.27
CA ILE A 38 -3.49 4.59 -13.63
C ILE A 38 -4.49 4.08 -14.67
N LYS A 39 -4.76 4.85 -15.74
CA LYS A 39 -5.65 4.40 -16.84
C LYS A 39 -5.16 3.10 -17.47
N ARG A 40 -3.86 2.98 -17.74
CA ARG A 40 -3.27 1.74 -18.30
C ARG A 40 -3.42 0.56 -17.36
N THR A 41 -3.17 0.75 -16.06
CA THR A 41 -3.32 -0.30 -15.04
C THR A 41 -4.78 -0.76 -14.91
N VAL A 42 -5.73 0.18 -14.92
CA VAL A 42 -7.17 -0.13 -14.92
C VAL A 42 -7.53 -0.95 -16.16
N GLN A 43 -7.08 -0.51 -17.35
CA GLN A 43 -7.36 -1.22 -18.60
C GLN A 43 -6.77 -2.63 -18.57
N ALA A 44 -5.54 -2.80 -18.08
CA ALA A 44 -4.92 -4.11 -17.93
C ALA A 44 -5.72 -5.03 -16.99
N ALA A 45 -6.22 -4.51 -15.87
CA ALA A 45 -7.07 -5.28 -14.96
C ALA A 45 -8.39 -5.71 -15.64
N ILE A 46 -9.02 -4.82 -16.42
CA ILE A 46 -10.23 -5.13 -17.20
C ILE A 46 -9.96 -6.20 -18.24
N ASP A 47 -8.84 -6.09 -18.97
CA ASP A 47 -8.48 -7.06 -19.99
C ASP A 47 -8.23 -8.44 -19.38
N ILE A 48 -7.53 -8.51 -18.24
CA ILE A 48 -7.37 -9.77 -17.49
C ILE A 48 -8.74 -10.34 -17.09
N ALA A 49 -9.64 -9.52 -16.52
CA ALA A 49 -10.96 -9.98 -16.11
C ALA A 49 -11.81 -10.52 -17.27
N ARG A 50 -11.59 -10.07 -18.52
CA ARG A 50 -12.31 -10.61 -19.69
C ARG A 50 -11.89 -12.04 -20.03
N TYR A 51 -10.62 -12.40 -19.78
CA TYR A 51 -10.07 -13.71 -20.13
C TYR A 51 -10.06 -14.71 -18.97
N THR A 52 -10.27 -14.27 -17.72
CA THR A 52 -10.33 -15.17 -16.54
C THR A 52 -11.68 -15.88 -16.42
N SER A 53 -11.70 -17.09 -15.89
CA SER A 53 -12.95 -17.85 -15.71
C SER A 53 -13.88 -17.23 -14.66
N PRO A 54 -15.21 -17.37 -14.80
CA PRO A 54 -16.15 -16.92 -13.76
C PRO A 54 -15.97 -17.70 -12.47
N ASP A 55 -15.97 -16.99 -11.34
CA ASP A 55 -15.92 -17.50 -9.98
C ASP A 55 -17.06 -16.84 -9.16
N PRO A 56 -18.11 -17.60 -8.79
CA PRO A 56 -19.24 -17.09 -8.01
C PRO A 56 -18.88 -16.53 -6.63
N PHE A 57 -17.73 -16.92 -6.07
CA PHE A 57 -17.28 -16.45 -4.76
C PHE A 57 -16.31 -15.26 -4.87
N ALA A 58 -15.92 -14.88 -6.09
CA ALA A 58 -15.10 -13.70 -6.32
C ALA A 58 -15.97 -12.44 -6.36
N GLY A 59 -15.66 -11.48 -5.48
CA GLY A 59 -16.33 -10.19 -5.48
C GLY A 59 -15.82 -9.23 -4.41
N PRO A 60 -16.27 -7.97 -4.47
CA PRO A 60 -16.09 -7.03 -3.38
C PRO A 60 -16.72 -7.57 -2.08
N ALA A 61 -16.12 -7.24 -0.94
CA ALA A 61 -16.74 -7.50 0.36
C ALA A 61 -18.09 -6.78 0.46
N ASP A 62 -19.03 -7.38 1.19
CA ASP A 62 -20.36 -6.78 1.39
C ASP A 62 -20.23 -5.45 2.13
N ALA A 63 -21.03 -4.46 1.71
CA ALA A 63 -20.90 -3.08 2.19
C ALA A 63 -21.07 -2.97 3.71
N GLU A 64 -21.95 -3.78 4.30
CA GLU A 64 -22.22 -3.80 5.74
C GLU A 64 -21.01 -4.26 6.58
N LEU A 65 -20.04 -4.94 5.96
CA LEU A 65 -18.82 -5.41 6.62
C LEU A 65 -17.64 -4.43 6.47
N LEU A 66 -17.80 -3.36 5.69
CA LEU A 66 -16.74 -2.38 5.48
C LEU A 66 -16.65 -1.40 6.67
N ALA A 67 -15.43 -1.16 7.12
CA ALA A 67 -15.12 -0.15 8.13
C ALA A 67 -15.09 1.25 7.49
N TYR A 68 -16.27 1.87 7.33
CA TYR A 68 -16.38 3.23 6.80
C TYR A 68 -15.87 4.29 7.78
N ASP A 69 -16.04 4.04 9.08
CA ASP A 69 -15.50 4.85 10.16
C ASP A 69 -14.39 4.05 10.83
N ALA A 70 -13.19 4.10 10.24
CA ALA A 70 -12.03 3.42 10.76
C ALA A 70 -11.51 4.19 11.99
N PRO A 71 -11.39 3.56 13.17
CA PRO A 71 -10.92 4.26 14.36
C PRO A 71 -9.46 4.69 14.21
N ASP A 72 -9.11 5.81 14.84
CA ASP A 72 -7.72 6.20 15.00
C ASP A 72 -7.04 5.23 15.99
N LEU A 73 -5.97 4.59 15.52
CA LEU A 73 -5.21 3.60 16.28
C LEU A 73 -3.87 4.16 16.80
N ASP A 74 -3.59 5.45 16.57
CA ASP A 74 -2.34 6.10 16.98
C ASP A 74 -1.10 5.33 16.48
N LEU A 75 -1.09 4.92 15.20
CA LEU A 75 0.00 4.11 14.63
C LEU A 75 1.13 4.94 14.00
N TYR A 76 0.98 6.26 13.96
CA TYR A 76 1.91 7.15 13.29
C TYR A 76 2.81 7.88 14.30
N HIS A 77 4.02 7.34 14.47
CA HIS A 77 5.05 7.91 15.34
C HIS A 77 6.32 8.17 14.55
N PRO A 78 6.38 9.27 13.77
CA PRO A 78 7.56 9.60 13.00
C PRO A 78 8.76 9.83 13.92
N TRP A 79 9.91 9.29 13.54
CA TRP A 79 11.17 9.53 14.23
C TRP A 79 12.08 10.34 13.32
N GLU A 80 12.29 11.61 13.67
CA GLU A 80 13.29 12.46 13.04
C GLU A 80 14.69 12.00 13.46
N ILE A 81 15.23 11.03 12.71
CA ILE A 81 16.58 10.51 12.86
C ILE A 81 17.36 10.75 11.57
N ASP A 82 18.57 11.31 11.70
CA ASP A 82 19.49 11.45 10.58
C ASP A 82 20.32 10.17 10.37
N ALA A 83 21.01 10.10 9.23
CA ALA A 83 21.81 8.93 8.89
C ALA A 83 22.94 8.68 9.88
N ASP A 84 23.62 9.75 10.34
CA ASP A 84 24.73 9.64 11.29
C ASP A 84 24.27 9.03 12.62
N ARG A 85 23.12 9.47 13.13
CA ARG A 85 22.55 8.92 14.36
C ARG A 85 22.06 7.49 14.17
N ALA A 86 21.49 7.14 13.03
CA ALA A 86 21.11 5.77 12.71
C ALA A 86 22.32 4.83 12.68
N ILE A 87 23.42 5.27 12.06
CA ILE A 87 24.72 4.57 12.05
C ILE A 87 25.23 4.38 13.48
N GLU A 88 25.21 5.43 14.29
CA GLU A 88 25.65 5.35 15.69
C GLU A 88 24.84 4.32 16.48
N LEU A 89 23.51 4.27 16.30
CA LEU A 89 22.66 3.30 16.99
C LEU A 89 22.95 1.87 16.53
N ALA A 90 23.09 1.64 15.23
CA ALA A 90 23.45 0.33 14.69
C ALA A 90 24.83 -0.13 15.20
N ALA A 91 25.83 0.75 15.17
CA ALA A 91 27.18 0.49 15.68
C ALA A 91 27.20 0.24 17.19
N GLN A 92 26.38 0.96 17.97
CA GLN A 92 26.26 0.73 19.41
C GLN A 92 25.68 -0.65 19.71
N ALA A 93 24.65 -1.08 18.97
CA ALA A 93 24.07 -2.41 19.12
C ALA A 93 25.06 -3.54 18.79
N GLU A 94 25.84 -3.38 17.72
CA GLU A 94 26.89 -4.32 17.33
C GLU A 94 28.00 -4.39 18.39
N GLN A 95 28.51 -3.24 18.83
CA GLN A 95 29.57 -3.17 19.84
C GLN A 95 29.12 -3.74 21.19
N ALA A 96 27.87 -3.52 21.59
CA ALA A 96 27.32 -4.10 22.81
C ALA A 96 27.33 -5.63 22.73
N SER A 97 26.99 -6.19 21.56
CA SER A 97 27.00 -7.63 21.32
C SER A 97 28.41 -8.22 21.39
N LEU A 98 29.40 -7.60 20.71
CA LEU A 98 30.80 -8.03 20.74
C LEU A 98 31.43 -7.95 22.14
N ARG A 99 30.97 -7.00 22.97
CA ARG A 99 31.47 -6.83 24.34
C ARG A 99 30.80 -7.75 25.37
N ALA A 100 29.69 -8.39 25.01
CA ALA A 100 28.92 -9.22 25.93
C ALA A 100 29.67 -10.51 26.35
N ASP A 101 30.38 -11.14 25.42
CA ASP A 101 31.11 -12.39 25.68
C ASP A 101 32.35 -12.52 24.79
N LYS A 102 33.48 -12.91 25.38
CA LYS A 102 34.78 -13.04 24.68
C LYS A 102 34.79 -14.12 23.59
N ARG A 103 33.81 -15.03 23.58
CA ARG A 103 33.65 -16.06 22.54
C ARG A 103 33.10 -15.48 21.24
N ILE A 104 32.51 -14.29 21.27
CA ILE A 104 31.99 -13.61 20.09
C ILE A 104 33.16 -12.90 19.40
N THR A 105 33.75 -13.58 18.43
CA THR A 105 34.93 -13.07 17.70
C THR A 105 34.59 -12.50 16.32
N ASN A 106 33.32 -12.60 15.89
CA ASN A 106 32.85 -12.09 14.60
C ASN A 106 31.38 -11.63 14.70
N THR A 107 30.94 -10.83 13.73
CA THR A 107 29.59 -10.30 13.63
C THR A 107 29.22 -10.03 12.17
N GLU A 108 27.92 -10.04 11.85
CA GLU A 108 27.37 -9.67 10.54
C GLU A 108 26.89 -8.21 10.50
N GLY A 109 27.32 -7.40 11.47
CA GLY A 109 27.00 -5.97 11.57
C GLY A 109 25.75 -5.65 12.38
N GLY A 110 25.58 -4.36 12.69
CA GLY A 110 24.35 -3.81 13.27
C GLY A 110 23.45 -3.23 12.17
N SER A 111 22.14 -3.41 12.31
CA SER A 111 21.17 -2.79 11.40
C SER A 111 20.21 -1.90 12.18
N PHE A 112 19.81 -0.80 11.55
CA PHE A 112 18.79 0.11 12.03
C PHE A 112 17.84 0.42 10.88
N ASN A 113 16.53 0.38 11.15
CA ASN A 113 15.49 0.65 10.16
C ASN A 113 14.45 1.58 10.76
N SER A 114 14.12 2.65 10.03
CA SER A 114 13.02 3.57 10.37
C SER A 114 12.25 3.90 9.10
N HIS A 115 10.95 3.60 9.09
CA HIS A 115 10.10 3.79 7.92
C HIS A 115 8.75 4.35 8.34
N VAL A 116 8.19 5.21 7.50
CA VAL A 116 6.82 5.69 7.59
C VAL A 116 6.06 5.21 6.37
N GLY A 117 4.81 4.78 6.56
CA GLY A 117 3.98 4.24 5.50
C GLY A 117 2.58 4.81 5.55
N ILE A 118 2.07 5.19 4.38
CA ILE A 118 0.68 5.61 4.20
C ILE A 118 0.00 4.57 3.32
N LYS A 119 -1.12 4.02 3.77
CA LYS A 119 -1.94 3.08 3.01
C LYS A 119 -3.35 3.62 2.93
N SER A 120 -3.85 3.77 1.71
CA SER A 120 -5.26 4.05 1.46
C SER A 120 -5.89 2.86 0.75
N LEU A 121 -7.08 2.48 1.19
CA LEU A 121 -7.89 1.44 0.57
C LEU A 121 -9.21 2.05 0.16
N TRP A 122 -9.66 1.72 -1.05
CA TRP A 122 -10.98 2.08 -1.51
C TRP A 122 -11.62 0.91 -2.25
N GLN A 123 -12.92 0.76 -2.06
CA GLN A 123 -13.72 -0.26 -2.71
C GLN A 123 -15.06 0.34 -3.10
N GLN A 124 -15.56 -0.01 -4.30
CA GLN A 124 -16.93 0.32 -4.69
C GLN A 124 -17.93 -0.52 -3.88
N PRO A 125 -18.94 0.10 -3.24
CA PRO A 125 -20.07 -0.64 -2.69
C PRO A 125 -20.79 -1.37 -3.83
N ARG A 126 -21.16 -2.63 -3.60
CA ARG A 126 -21.76 -3.55 -4.59
C ARG A 126 -23.04 -3.01 -5.26
N TYR A 127 -23.68 -1.98 -4.68
CA TYR A 127 -24.97 -1.41 -5.10
C TYR A 127 -24.93 -0.43 -6.28
N VAL A 128 -23.79 -0.15 -6.91
CA VAL A 128 -23.73 0.70 -8.13
C VAL A 128 -23.72 -0.18 -9.39
N THR A 129 -24.73 -1.03 -9.57
CA THR A 129 -24.81 -1.91 -10.75
C THR A 129 -25.72 -1.38 -11.87
N GLU A 130 -26.32 -0.19 -11.75
CA GLU A 130 -27.28 0.29 -12.77
C GLU A 130 -27.00 1.66 -13.41
N LEU A 131 -26.00 2.44 -12.95
CA LEU A 131 -25.86 3.82 -13.41
C LEU A 131 -24.78 4.09 -14.48
N LEU A 132 -23.87 3.16 -14.75
CA LEU A 132 -22.75 3.37 -15.69
C LEU A 132 -23.03 2.92 -17.14
N LEU A 133 -24.23 2.41 -17.44
CA LEU A 133 -24.62 1.94 -18.78
C LEU A 133 -25.83 2.68 -19.40
N LYS A 134 -26.36 3.73 -18.76
CA LYS A 134 -27.41 4.58 -19.35
C LYS A 134 -26.86 6.01 -19.58
N PRO A 135 -26.62 6.43 -20.85
CA PRO A 135 -26.07 7.75 -21.16
C PRO A 135 -26.98 8.94 -20.78
N SER A 136 -28.21 8.71 -20.33
CA SER A 136 -29.22 9.76 -20.12
C SER A 136 -29.36 10.28 -18.68
N LEU A 137 -28.66 9.72 -17.69
CA LEU A 137 -28.79 10.13 -16.27
C LEU A 137 -27.58 10.87 -15.68
N ALA A 138 -26.65 11.34 -16.52
CA ALA A 138 -25.47 12.10 -16.10
C ALA A 138 -25.78 13.49 -15.48
N LEU A 139 -27.05 13.91 -15.44
CA LEU A 139 -27.44 15.23 -14.94
C LEU A 139 -27.81 15.27 -13.45
N GLN A 140 -27.94 14.13 -12.76
CA GLN A 140 -28.46 14.09 -11.38
C GLN A 140 -27.42 13.79 -10.29
N GLN A 141 -26.15 13.57 -10.66
CA GLN A 141 -25.06 13.34 -9.70
C GLN A 141 -24.23 14.60 -9.35
N ARG A 142 -24.64 15.80 -9.79
CA ARG A 142 -23.94 17.04 -9.39
C ARG A 142 -24.15 17.44 -7.93
N ASP A 143 -25.10 16.83 -7.21
CA ASP A 143 -25.45 17.22 -5.83
C ASP A 143 -24.79 16.41 -4.71
N CYS A 144 -23.94 15.42 -4.99
CA CYS A 144 -23.17 14.73 -3.94
C CYS A 144 -21.85 15.43 -3.58
N ARG A 145 -21.64 16.68 -4.01
CA ARG A 145 -20.58 17.56 -3.49
C ARG A 145 -21.12 18.41 -2.34
N ALA A 146 -21.36 17.79 -1.19
CA ALA A 146 -21.49 18.53 0.07
C ALA A 146 -21.07 17.63 1.22
N GLY A 147 -19.94 17.96 1.85
CA GLY A 147 -19.40 17.26 3.02
C GLY A 147 -17.98 16.75 2.79
N TRP A 148 -17.06 17.66 2.48
CA TRP A 148 -15.68 17.53 2.93
C TRP A 148 -15.64 17.85 4.42
#